data_AF-A0A2V5YBI9-F1
#
_entry.id   AF-A0A2V5YBI9-F1
#
_cell.length_a   1.000
_cell.length_b   1.000
_cell.length_c   1.000
_cell.angle_alpha   90.00
_cell.angle_beta   90.00
_cell.angle_gamma   90.00
#
_symmetry.space_group_name_H-M   'P 1'
#
loop_
_entity.id
_entity.type
_entity.pdbx_description
1 polymer ?
#
loop_
_entity_poly.entity_id
_entity_poly.type
_entity_poly.pdbx_seq_one_letter_code
_entity_poly.pdbx_strand_id
1 'polypeptide(L)'
;MNAEAEPRLFATTRWSLVLAGANSDGDEQKAAEALAELCRTYWRPIFSYVCRRGYSSEDAQDLTQDFFLMILETNWLQQADKGRGRFRSLLLKSLQNFLHNVADKNQTLKRGGSVQFVSWDAWMAEAPSQLSISDRALDALAPERLFDLRWAVTVVEQALRRLREECEGKGRLRLFEGLRDHLAAEHADISYADLGIALGVAEAVVKKQLHNLRQRYRWLLREEVAHTVENPADVDDEIRHLCAALAAAA
;
A
#
# COMPACT_ATOMS: atom_id res chain seq x y z
N MET A 1 -37.08 20.65 -14.20
CA MET A 1 -37.07 19.52 -13.25
C MET A 1 -35.72 18.86 -13.35
N ASN A 2 -34.79 19.32 -12.51
CA ASN A 2 -33.43 18.80 -12.45
C ASN A 2 -33.46 17.51 -11.61
N ALA A 3 -33.06 16.40 -12.22
CA ALA A 3 -32.75 15.19 -11.49
C ALA A 3 -31.42 15.42 -10.77
N GLU A 4 -31.50 15.69 -9.47
CA GLU A 4 -30.36 15.64 -8.57
C GLU A 4 -29.80 14.21 -8.64
N ALA A 5 -28.59 14.09 -9.18
CA ALA A 5 -27.83 12.86 -9.13
C ALA A 5 -27.50 12.57 -7.67
N GLU A 6 -28.11 11.54 -7.10
CA GLU A 6 -27.77 11.04 -5.77
C GLU A 6 -26.26 10.81 -5.68
N PRO A 7 -25.59 11.27 -4.60
CA PRO A 7 -24.19 10.98 -4.40
C PRO A 7 -24.05 9.47 -4.22
N ARG A 8 -23.47 8.80 -5.22
CA ARG A 8 -23.07 7.40 -5.13
C ARG A 8 -22.28 7.24 -3.84
N LEU A 9 -22.87 6.52 -2.89
CA LEU A 9 -22.27 6.09 -1.63
C LEU A 9 -20.82 5.68 -1.89
N PHE A 10 -19.88 6.55 -1.51
CA PHE A 10 -18.46 6.31 -1.71
C PHE A 10 -18.06 5.10 -0.85
N ALA A 11 -17.27 4.22 -1.47
CA ALA A 11 -16.84 2.95 -0.91
C ALA A 11 -16.26 3.14 0.49
N THR A 12 -16.75 2.34 1.43
CA THR A 12 -16.15 2.10 2.75
C THR A 12 -14.65 1.93 2.54
N THR A 13 -13.84 2.86 3.05
CA THR A 13 -12.39 2.74 2.95
C THR A 13 -11.95 1.41 3.57
N ARG A 14 -10.79 0.86 3.18
CA ARG A 14 -10.28 -0.40 3.76
C ARG A 14 -10.24 -0.33 5.30
N TRP A 15 -10.00 0.86 5.83
CA TRP A 15 -10.06 1.17 7.25
C TRP A 15 -11.47 1.33 7.81
N SER A 16 -12.41 1.90 7.07
CA SER A 16 -13.83 1.89 7.44
C SER A 16 -14.37 0.46 7.55
N LEU A 17 -13.84 -0.49 6.77
CA LEU A 17 -14.16 -1.92 6.89
C LEU A 17 -13.55 -2.56 8.15
N VAL A 18 -12.28 -2.29 8.45
CA VAL A 18 -11.64 -2.70 9.72
C VAL A 18 -12.42 -2.12 10.93
N LEU A 19 -12.82 -0.85 10.83
CA LEU A 19 -13.62 -0.15 11.84
C LEU A 19 -15.04 -0.69 11.98
N ALA A 20 -15.70 -1.03 10.87
CA ALA A 20 -17.05 -1.57 10.89
C ALA A 20 -17.06 -2.97 11.52
N GLY A 21 -16.08 -3.83 11.17
CA GLY A 21 -15.95 -5.17 11.74
C GLY A 21 -15.62 -5.17 13.23
N ALA A 22 -14.78 -4.23 13.70
CA ALA A 22 -14.40 -4.11 15.12
C ALA A 22 -15.55 -3.65 16.05
N ASN A 23 -16.66 -3.14 15.49
CA ASN A 23 -17.79 -2.57 16.25
C ASN A 23 -19.07 -3.41 16.19
N SER A 24 -19.07 -4.53 15.46
CA SER A 24 -20.25 -5.37 15.27
C SER A 24 -20.10 -6.70 16.02
N ASP A 25 -21.01 -6.99 16.94
CA ASP A 25 -21.12 -8.23 17.76
C ASP A 25 -21.32 -9.54 16.95
N GLY A 26 -21.02 -9.55 15.65
CA GLY A 26 -21.23 -10.71 14.78
C GLY A 26 -20.28 -10.84 13.58
N ASP A 27 -19.24 -10.01 13.45
CA ASP A 27 -18.35 -10.02 12.27
C ASP A 27 -16.84 -9.96 12.63
N GLU A 28 -16.48 -10.50 13.80
CA GLU A 28 -15.11 -10.53 14.34
C GLU A 28 -14.10 -11.17 13.36
N GLN A 29 -14.53 -12.20 12.62
CA GLN A 29 -13.72 -12.85 11.59
C GLN A 29 -13.41 -11.90 10.42
N LYS A 30 -14.39 -11.13 9.92
CA LYS A 30 -14.16 -10.16 8.84
C LYS A 30 -13.29 -8.99 9.30
N ALA A 31 -13.43 -8.59 10.56
CA ALA A 31 -12.56 -7.58 11.18
C ALA A 31 -11.10 -8.06 11.20
N ALA A 32 -10.89 -9.31 11.65
CA ALA A 32 -9.58 -9.94 11.68
C ALA A 32 -8.96 -10.10 10.29
N GLU A 33 -9.75 -10.48 9.28
CA GLU A 33 -9.29 -10.61 7.89
C GLU A 33 -8.90 -9.27 7.26
N ALA A 34 -9.75 -8.25 7.42
CA ALA A 34 -9.47 -6.89 6.93
C ALA A 34 -8.21 -6.33 7.60
N LEU A 35 -8.02 -6.63 8.89
CA LEU A 35 -6.84 -6.24 9.63
C LEU A 35 -5.58 -6.99 9.18
N ALA A 36 -5.66 -8.30 8.98
CA ALA A 36 -4.53 -9.07 8.48
C ALA A 36 -4.12 -8.61 7.08
N GLU A 37 -5.07 -8.26 6.22
CA GLU A 37 -4.78 -7.60 4.94
C GLU A 37 -4.04 -6.28 5.15
N LEU A 38 -4.45 -5.52 6.15
CA LEU A 38 -3.87 -4.22 6.44
C LEU A 38 -2.41 -4.28 6.87
N CYS A 39 -2.13 -5.13 7.86
CA CYS A 39 -0.77 -5.34 8.34
C CYS A 39 0.10 -5.85 7.19
N ARG A 40 -0.40 -6.81 6.40
CA ARG A 40 0.30 -7.29 5.18
C ARG A 40 0.53 -6.21 4.14
N THR A 41 -0.36 -5.23 4.02
CA THR A 41 -0.22 -4.15 3.04
C THR A 41 0.80 -3.11 3.50
N TYR A 42 0.70 -2.62 4.74
CA TYR A 42 1.44 -1.43 5.19
C TYR A 42 2.64 -1.70 6.09
N TRP A 43 3.00 -2.97 6.36
CA TRP A 43 4.18 -3.26 7.18
C TRP A 43 5.48 -2.74 6.57
N ARG A 44 5.67 -2.85 5.24
CA ARG A 44 6.93 -2.44 4.58
C ARG A 44 7.25 -0.95 4.78
N PRO A 45 6.30 -0.01 4.56
CA PRO A 45 6.50 1.40 4.90
C PRO A 45 6.89 1.64 6.36
N ILE A 46 6.19 0.99 7.30
CA ILE A 46 6.41 1.17 8.75
C ILE A 46 7.80 0.64 9.13
N PHE A 47 8.10 -0.61 8.80
CA PHE A 47 9.37 -1.25 9.10
C PHE A 47 10.56 -0.47 8.53
N SER A 48 10.46 -0.06 7.25
CA SER A 48 11.51 0.73 6.60
C SER A 48 11.75 2.06 7.30
N TYR A 49 10.68 2.73 7.74
CA TYR A 49 10.78 3.97 8.52
C TYR A 49 11.49 3.74 9.85
N VAL A 50 11.12 2.68 10.59
CA VAL A 50 11.74 2.36 11.89
C VAL A 50 13.23 2.04 11.72
N CYS A 51 13.61 1.19 10.75
CA CYS A 51 15.01 0.94 10.44
C CYS A 51 15.78 2.23 10.14
N ARG A 52 15.18 3.14 9.36
CA ARG A 52 15.80 4.43 9.01
C ARG A 52 15.93 5.39 10.19
N ARG A 53 15.18 5.19 11.28
CA ARG A 53 15.35 5.92 12.54
C ARG A 53 16.55 5.43 13.37
N GLY A 54 17.28 4.41 12.89
CA GLY A 54 18.52 3.93 13.48
C GLY A 54 18.36 2.72 14.40
N TYR A 55 17.18 2.09 14.44
CA TYR A 55 16.95 0.85 15.18
C TYR A 55 17.60 -0.34 14.45
N SER A 56 18.04 -1.34 15.21
CA SER A 56 18.51 -2.60 14.62
C SER A 56 17.37 -3.30 13.88
N SER A 57 17.68 -4.25 12.99
CA SER A 57 16.63 -5.00 12.29
C SER A 57 15.72 -5.76 13.26
N GLU A 58 16.24 -6.26 14.37
CA GLU A 58 15.48 -6.98 15.40
C GLU A 58 14.57 -6.00 16.15
N ASP A 59 15.12 -4.90 16.66
CA ASP A 59 14.31 -3.87 17.34
C ASP A 59 13.24 -3.29 16.41
N ALA A 60 13.55 -3.12 15.12
CA ALA A 60 12.60 -2.59 14.15
C ALA A 60 11.45 -3.56 13.87
N GLN A 61 11.69 -4.87 13.91
CA GLN A 61 10.63 -5.88 13.81
C GLN A 61 9.72 -5.81 15.03
N ASP A 62 10.30 -5.77 16.24
CA ASP A 62 9.53 -5.70 17.49
C ASP A 62 8.71 -4.41 17.56
N LEU A 63 9.33 -3.26 17.29
CA LEU A 63 8.65 -1.96 17.29
C LEU A 63 7.53 -1.89 16.24
N THR A 64 7.71 -2.53 15.08
CA THR A 64 6.66 -2.58 14.05
C THR A 64 5.47 -3.41 14.54
N GLN A 65 5.73 -4.54 15.21
CA GLN A 65 4.68 -5.37 15.82
C GLN A 65 3.96 -4.64 16.93
N ASP A 66 4.69 -4.07 17.88
CA ASP A 66 4.14 -3.30 18.99
C ASP A 66 3.31 -2.12 18.48
N PHE A 67 3.74 -1.48 17.40
CA PHE A 67 2.98 -0.41 16.77
C PHE A 67 1.64 -0.91 16.21
N PHE A 68 1.63 -2.04 15.51
CA PHE A 68 0.39 -2.65 15.06
C PHE A 68 -0.49 -3.08 16.24
N LEU A 69 0.06 -3.75 17.26
CA LEU A 69 -0.67 -4.11 18.48
C LEU A 69 -1.30 -2.89 19.15
N MET A 70 -0.55 -1.79 19.28
CA MET A 70 -1.07 -0.54 19.82
C MET A 70 -2.23 0.02 18.99
N ILE A 71 -2.14 -0.02 17.66
CA ILE A 71 -3.24 0.37 16.76
C ILE A 71 -4.50 -0.49 17.02
N LEU A 72 -4.32 -1.78 17.31
CA LEU A 72 -5.41 -2.72 17.60
C LEU A 72 -6.06 -2.48 18.95
N GLU A 73 -5.24 -2.35 19.98
CA GLU A 73 -5.71 -2.29 21.36
C GLU A 73 -6.39 -0.96 21.68
N THR A 74 -5.96 0.14 21.07
CA THR A 74 -6.38 1.49 21.50
C THR A 74 -7.64 2.02 20.83
N ASN A 75 -8.40 1.22 20.08
CA ASN A 75 -9.47 1.74 19.21
C ASN A 75 -8.99 2.97 18.41
N TRP A 76 -7.68 2.97 18.06
CA TRP A 76 -6.95 4.13 17.56
C TRP A 76 -7.62 4.71 16.32
N LEU A 77 -8.23 3.82 15.53
CA LEU A 77 -8.96 4.15 14.31
C LEU A 77 -10.29 4.87 14.56
N GLN A 78 -10.92 4.67 15.70
CA GLN A 78 -12.13 5.41 16.09
C GLN A 78 -11.78 6.83 16.55
N GLN A 79 -10.62 6.98 17.20
CA GLN A 79 -10.07 8.27 17.64
C GLN A 79 -9.29 8.99 16.52
N ALA A 80 -8.89 8.25 15.48
CA ALA A 80 -8.47 8.76 14.18
C ALA A 80 -9.68 9.36 13.48
N ASP A 81 -10.04 10.52 14.00
CA ASP A 81 -11.20 11.31 13.66
C ASP A 81 -11.39 11.52 12.15
N LYS A 82 -12.66 11.57 11.75
CA LYS A 82 -13.23 11.70 10.40
C LYS A 82 -13.05 13.11 9.81
N GLY A 83 -11.87 13.68 10.03
CA GLY A 83 -11.49 15.02 9.55
C GLY A 83 -10.00 15.24 9.46
N ARG A 84 -9.17 14.17 9.56
CA ARG A 84 -7.70 14.27 9.61
C ARG A 84 -7.01 14.09 8.26
N GLY A 85 -7.75 14.02 7.15
CA GLY A 85 -7.20 14.06 5.80
C GLY A 85 -6.73 12.70 5.30
N ARG A 86 -5.45 12.56 4.96
CA ARG A 86 -4.90 11.40 4.25
C ARG A 86 -4.38 10.34 5.22
N PHE A 87 -4.75 9.08 5.00
CA PHE A 87 -4.40 7.98 5.89
C PHE A 87 -2.88 7.79 6.06
N ARG A 88 -2.11 7.93 4.97
CA ARG A 88 -0.63 7.89 5.00
C ARG A 88 -0.05 8.87 6.03
N SER A 89 -0.54 10.11 6.02
CA SER A 89 -0.05 11.18 6.91
C SER A 89 -0.39 10.90 8.37
N LEU A 90 -1.61 10.41 8.62
CA LEU A 90 -2.04 9.99 9.94
C LEU A 90 -1.17 8.84 10.47
N LEU A 91 -0.96 7.79 9.66
CA LEU A 91 -0.17 6.63 10.05
C LEU A 91 1.27 7.01 10.39
N LEU A 92 1.91 7.83 9.54
CA LEU A 92 3.26 8.33 9.78
C LEU A 92 3.33 9.14 11.09
N LYS A 93 2.37 10.04 11.32
CA LYS A 93 2.34 10.86 12.54
C LYS A 93 2.16 10.01 13.79
N SER A 94 1.32 8.98 13.73
CA SER A 94 1.17 8.05 14.85
C SER A 94 2.40 7.20 15.09
N LEU A 95 3.05 6.72 14.03
CA LEU A 95 4.31 5.98 14.15
C LEU A 95 5.38 6.83 14.81
N GLN A 96 5.49 8.10 14.42
CA GLN A 96 6.37 9.06 15.08
C GLN A 96 6.06 9.18 16.57
N ASN A 97 4.81 9.45 16.94
CA ASN A 97 4.42 9.61 18.34
C ASN A 97 4.67 8.33 19.15
N PHE A 98 4.39 7.16 18.57
CA PHE A 98 4.69 5.86 19.18
C PHE A 98 6.18 5.70 19.49
N LEU A 99 7.06 5.96 18.52
CA LEU A 99 8.51 5.83 18.73
C LEU A 99 9.06 6.83 19.76
N HIS A 100 8.51 8.04 19.84
CA HIS A 100 8.86 8.99 20.91
C HIS A 100 8.48 8.44 22.28
N ASN A 101 7.24 7.94 22.43
CA ASN A 101 6.78 7.34 23.69
C ASN A 101 7.61 6.11 24.10
N VAL A 102 8.05 5.29 23.13
CA VAL A 102 8.91 4.14 23.40
C VAL A 102 10.31 4.59 23.82
N ALA A 103 10.88 5.61 23.18
CA ALA A 103 12.18 6.17 23.58
C ALA A 103 12.15 6.72 25.01
N ASP A 104 11.06 7.41 25.38
CA ASP A 104 10.86 7.94 26.74
C ASP A 104 10.71 6.83 27.79
N LYS A 105 10.00 5.73 27.44
CA LYS A 105 9.81 4.54 28.31
C LYS A 105 11.06 3.68 28.44
N ASN A 106 11.85 3.54 27.37
CA ASN A 106 13.11 2.78 27.38
C ASN A 106 14.22 3.48 28.17
N GLN A 107 14.12 4.81 28.38
CA GLN A 107 14.93 5.51 29.36
C GLN A 107 14.51 5.25 30.81
N THR A 108 13.34 4.65 31.06
CA THR A 108 12.78 4.52 32.41
C THR A 108 12.52 3.11 32.94
N LEU A 109 12.44 2.01 32.15
CA LEU A 109 12.57 0.61 32.63
C LEU A 109 12.35 -0.39 31.48
N LYS A 110 13.35 -1.26 31.20
CA LYS A 110 13.20 -2.42 30.30
C LYS A 110 12.39 -3.53 30.98
N ARG A 111 11.20 -3.90 30.50
CA ARG A 111 10.64 -5.26 30.59
C ARG A 111 9.65 -5.55 29.45
N GLY A 112 9.91 -6.66 28.75
CA GLY A 112 9.07 -7.22 27.71
C GLY A 112 7.79 -7.85 28.24
N GLY A 113 6.77 -7.85 27.39
CA GLY A 113 5.50 -8.52 27.58
C GLY A 113 5.27 -9.50 26.44
N SER A 114 4.99 -10.74 26.81
CA SER A 114 4.76 -11.90 25.96
C SER A 114 3.44 -11.79 25.19
N VAL A 115 3.52 -11.62 23.87
CA VAL A 115 2.47 -11.97 22.91
C VAL A 115 3.10 -12.93 21.90
N GLN A 116 2.40 -14.01 21.53
CA GLN A 116 2.92 -14.96 20.54
C GLN A 116 3.08 -14.26 19.19
N PHE A 117 4.32 -14.19 18.74
CA PHE A 117 4.77 -13.55 17.51
C PHE A 117 4.14 -14.18 16.26
N VAL A 118 3.71 -13.34 15.33
CA VAL A 118 3.58 -13.73 13.92
C VAL A 118 5.00 -13.84 13.36
N SER A 119 5.39 -15.01 12.85
CA SER A 119 6.72 -15.20 12.23
C SER A 119 6.82 -14.32 10.97
N TRP A 120 7.55 -13.21 11.09
CA TRP A 120 7.84 -12.27 10.02
C TRP A 120 8.68 -12.87 8.91
N ASP A 121 9.36 -14.01 9.13
CA ASP A 121 10.09 -14.74 8.10
C ASP A 121 9.16 -15.06 6.91
N ALA A 122 7.88 -15.35 7.16
CA ALA A 122 6.91 -15.60 6.09
C ALA A 122 6.57 -14.34 5.26
N TRP A 123 6.62 -13.15 5.86
CA TRP A 123 6.30 -11.87 5.19
C TRP A 123 7.54 -11.23 4.57
N MET A 124 8.69 -11.37 5.21
CA MET A 124 10.02 -11.01 4.67
C MET A 124 10.44 -11.95 3.54
N ALA A 125 9.93 -13.18 3.50
CA ALA A 125 10.05 -14.10 2.36
C ALA A 125 9.10 -13.75 1.19
N GLU A 126 8.18 -12.79 1.34
CA GLU A 126 7.50 -12.24 0.17
C GLU A 126 8.56 -11.72 -0.81
N ALA A 127 8.34 -11.97 -2.11
CA ALA A 127 9.27 -11.59 -3.14
C ALA A 127 9.77 -10.14 -2.94
N PRO A 128 11.08 -9.87 -3.17
CA PRO A 128 11.60 -8.51 -3.18
C PRO A 128 10.70 -7.60 -3.98
N SER A 129 10.61 -6.33 -3.56
CA SER A 129 9.83 -5.30 -4.26
C SER A 129 9.99 -5.47 -5.78
N GLN A 130 8.87 -5.60 -6.50
CA GLN A 130 8.92 -5.76 -7.96
C GLN A 130 9.43 -4.49 -8.64
N LEU A 131 9.39 -3.36 -7.92
CA LEU A 131 10.05 -2.12 -8.28
C LEU A 131 11.50 -2.16 -7.78
N SER A 132 12.44 -2.20 -8.72
CA SER A 132 13.87 -2.11 -8.42
C SER A 132 14.21 -0.65 -8.07
N ILE A 133 14.51 -0.41 -6.80
CA ILE A 133 15.03 0.87 -6.31
C ILE A 133 16.41 0.58 -5.75
N SER A 134 17.43 1.34 -6.16
CA SER A 134 18.79 1.09 -5.71
C SER A 134 18.94 1.31 -4.20
N ASP A 135 19.67 0.42 -3.51
CA ASP A 135 19.91 0.52 -2.07
C ASP A 135 20.58 1.85 -1.71
N ARG A 136 21.47 2.34 -2.58
CA ARG A 136 22.11 3.65 -2.41
C ARG A 136 21.13 4.82 -2.46
N ALA A 137 20.12 4.78 -3.33
CA ALA A 137 19.08 5.80 -3.39
C ALA A 137 18.21 5.73 -2.13
N LEU A 138 17.88 4.53 -1.66
CA LEU A 138 17.16 4.35 -0.41
C LEU A 138 17.94 4.95 0.76
N ASP A 139 19.25 4.68 0.89
CA ASP A 139 20.12 5.15 1.98
C ASP A 139 20.26 6.66 2.11
N ALA A 140 20.10 7.40 1.01
CA ALA A 140 20.18 8.86 1.02
C ALA A 140 18.90 9.55 1.52
N LEU A 141 17.77 8.84 1.62
CA LEU A 141 16.47 9.44 1.96
C LEU A 141 16.29 9.69 3.47
N ALA A 142 15.69 10.82 3.82
CA ALA A 142 15.16 11.04 5.16
C ALA A 142 14.06 10.00 5.50
N PRO A 143 13.86 9.64 6.79
CA PRO A 143 12.87 8.63 7.19
C PRO A 143 11.48 8.87 6.59
N GLU A 144 10.97 10.10 6.64
CA GLU A 144 9.65 10.46 6.14
C GLU A 144 9.54 10.29 4.62
N ARG A 145 10.61 10.61 3.88
CA ARG A 145 10.66 10.43 2.42
C ARG A 145 10.74 8.96 2.04
N LEU A 146 11.47 8.16 2.81
CA LEU A 146 11.52 6.70 2.63
C LEU A 146 10.15 6.06 2.89
N PHE A 147 9.45 6.52 3.94
CA PHE A 147 8.09 6.07 4.23
C PHE A 147 7.14 6.36 3.07
N ASP A 148 7.15 7.60 2.55
CA ASP A 148 6.32 8.00 1.42
C ASP A 148 6.64 7.21 0.14
N LEU A 149 7.92 6.96 -0.13
CA LEU A 149 8.35 6.12 -1.24
C LEU A 149 7.84 4.68 -1.10
N ARG A 150 8.05 4.07 0.07
CA ARG A 150 7.58 2.71 0.34
C ARG A 150 6.07 2.61 0.29
N TRP A 151 5.36 3.64 0.74
CA TRP A 151 3.91 3.76 0.59
C TRP A 151 3.49 3.74 -0.87
N ALA A 152 4.14 4.56 -1.72
CA ALA A 152 3.86 4.61 -3.14
C ALA A 152 4.11 3.25 -3.82
N VAL A 153 5.21 2.58 -3.46
CA VAL A 153 5.53 1.22 -3.92
C VAL A 153 4.42 0.24 -3.52
N THR A 154 3.99 0.25 -2.25
CA THR A 154 2.89 -0.60 -1.77
C THR A 154 1.60 -0.40 -2.58
N VAL A 155 1.22 0.85 -2.85
CA VAL A 155 0.02 1.16 -3.65
C VAL A 155 0.12 0.61 -5.08
N VAL A 156 1.30 0.75 -5.71
CA VAL A 156 1.57 0.21 -7.05
C VAL A 156 1.52 -1.32 -7.05
N GLU A 157 2.19 -1.97 -6.10
CA GLU A 157 2.22 -3.43 -5.98
C GLU A 157 0.81 -4.00 -5.76
N GLN A 158 0.00 -3.33 -4.93
CA GLN A 158 -1.38 -3.72 -4.68
C GLN A 158 -2.26 -3.61 -5.95
N ALA A 159 -2.14 -2.49 -6.68
CA ALA A 159 -2.87 -2.31 -7.93
C ALA A 159 -2.45 -3.34 -9.00
N LEU A 160 -1.16 -3.66 -9.09
CA LEU A 160 -0.64 -4.69 -10.00
C LEU A 160 -1.10 -6.10 -9.60
N ARG A 161 -1.11 -6.42 -8.30
CA ARG A 161 -1.60 -7.71 -7.79
C ARG A 161 -3.05 -7.94 -8.15
N ARG A 162 -3.92 -6.95 -7.89
CA ARG A 162 -5.34 -7.01 -8.26
C ARG A 162 -5.54 -7.13 -9.77
N LEU A 163 -4.75 -6.42 -10.57
CA LEU A 163 -4.79 -6.53 -12.02
C LEU A 163 -4.39 -7.94 -12.50
N ARG A 164 -3.38 -8.54 -11.88
CA ARG A 164 -2.94 -9.92 -12.15
C ARG A 164 -4.08 -10.89 -11.86
N GLU A 165 -4.69 -10.80 -10.68
CA GLU A 165 -5.82 -11.65 -10.25
C GLU A 165 -7.01 -11.53 -11.22
N GLU A 166 -7.37 -10.31 -11.65
CA GLU A 166 -8.42 -10.10 -12.64
C GLU A 166 -8.10 -10.69 -14.03
N CYS A 167 -6.82 -10.68 -14.42
CA CYS A 167 -6.38 -11.27 -15.67
C CYS A 167 -6.38 -12.81 -15.58
N GLU A 168 -5.89 -13.36 -14.48
CA GLU A 168 -5.88 -14.78 -14.17
C GLU A 168 -7.28 -15.37 -14.16
N GLY A 169 -8.23 -14.73 -13.46
CA GLY A 169 -9.64 -15.14 -13.44
C GLY A 169 -10.34 -15.11 -14.81
N LYS A 170 -9.75 -14.43 -15.80
CA LYS A 170 -10.22 -14.38 -17.19
C LYS A 170 -9.39 -15.27 -18.14
N GLY A 171 -8.46 -16.07 -17.63
CA GLY A 171 -7.56 -16.91 -18.42
C GLY A 171 -6.49 -16.12 -19.19
N ARG A 172 -6.20 -14.89 -18.79
CA ARG A 172 -5.29 -13.94 -19.49
C ARG A 172 -3.97 -13.70 -18.73
N LEU A 173 -3.55 -14.63 -17.89
CA LEU A 173 -2.34 -14.48 -17.06
C LEU A 173 -1.07 -14.28 -17.92
N ARG A 174 -0.87 -15.09 -18.97
CA ARG A 174 0.27 -14.96 -19.89
C ARG A 174 0.35 -13.58 -20.56
N LEU A 175 -0.81 -13.02 -20.92
CA LEU A 175 -0.89 -11.70 -21.52
C LEU A 175 -0.53 -10.61 -20.51
N PHE A 176 -0.97 -10.76 -19.26
CA PHE A 176 -0.57 -9.85 -18.20
C PHE A 176 0.94 -9.91 -17.95
N GLU A 177 1.51 -11.10 -17.79
CA GLU A 177 2.94 -11.28 -17.52
C GLU A 177 3.81 -10.67 -18.62
N GLY A 178 3.44 -10.84 -19.89
CA GLY A 178 4.19 -10.26 -21.01
C GLY A 178 3.99 -8.75 -21.22
N LEU A 179 2.97 -8.13 -20.61
CA LEU A 179 2.67 -6.70 -20.78
C LEU A 179 2.88 -5.86 -19.52
N ARG A 180 3.03 -6.49 -18.34
CA ARG A 180 3.15 -5.83 -17.03
C ARG A 180 4.23 -4.76 -17.02
N ASP A 181 5.42 -5.09 -17.52
CA ASP A 181 6.59 -4.20 -17.42
C ASP A 181 6.46 -2.99 -18.38
N HIS A 182 5.51 -3.06 -19.33
CA HIS A 182 5.18 -1.98 -20.26
C HIS A 182 3.99 -1.12 -19.81
N LEU A 183 3.41 -1.37 -18.63
CA LEU A 183 2.28 -0.58 -18.12
C LEU A 183 2.69 0.86 -17.77
N ALA A 184 3.93 1.04 -17.30
CA ALA A 184 4.50 2.34 -16.95
C ALA A 184 5.35 2.97 -18.07
N ALA A 185 5.78 2.18 -19.07
CA ALA A 185 6.64 2.66 -20.15
C ALA A 185 5.95 3.68 -21.07
N GLU A 186 6.71 4.63 -21.59
CA GLU A 186 6.21 5.54 -22.62
C GLU A 186 5.96 4.80 -23.95
N HIS A 187 5.12 5.38 -24.82
CA HIS A 187 4.79 4.73 -26.10
C HIS A 187 6.00 4.61 -27.03
N ALA A 188 7.02 5.45 -26.86
CA ALA A 188 8.24 5.45 -27.66
C ALA A 188 9.16 4.25 -27.36
N ASP A 189 9.02 3.64 -26.19
CA ASP A 189 9.93 2.59 -25.70
C ASP A 189 9.43 1.16 -25.96
N ILE A 190 8.30 1.01 -26.67
CA ILE A 190 7.60 -0.28 -26.79
C ILE A 190 7.61 -0.76 -28.23
N SER A 191 8.31 -1.87 -28.46
CA SER A 191 8.19 -2.65 -29.69
C SER A 191 6.95 -3.54 -29.64
N TYR A 192 5.83 -3.04 -30.18
CA TYR A 192 4.58 -3.80 -30.25
C TYR A 192 4.70 -5.06 -31.12
N ALA A 193 5.59 -5.04 -32.10
CA ALA A 193 5.85 -6.18 -32.99
C ALA A 193 6.49 -7.34 -32.21
N ASP A 194 7.52 -7.07 -31.42
CA ASP A 194 8.22 -8.09 -30.62
C ASP A 194 7.30 -8.67 -29.53
N LEU A 195 6.49 -7.82 -28.90
CA LEU A 195 5.46 -8.26 -27.97
C LEU A 195 4.40 -9.14 -28.64
N GLY A 196 4.04 -8.85 -29.89
CA GLY A 196 3.13 -9.68 -30.67
C GLY A 196 3.69 -11.07 -30.94
N ILE A 197 4.97 -11.15 -31.31
CA ILE A 197 5.68 -12.42 -31.51
C ILE A 197 5.75 -13.21 -30.21
N ALA A 198 6.15 -12.58 -29.10
CA ALA A 198 6.28 -13.23 -27.80
C ALA A 198 4.95 -13.76 -27.26
N LEU A 199 3.85 -13.04 -27.50
CA LEU A 199 2.51 -13.41 -27.04
C LEU A 199 1.73 -14.27 -28.04
N GLY A 200 2.24 -14.47 -29.26
CA GLY A 200 1.56 -15.20 -30.33
C GLY A 200 0.30 -14.51 -30.85
N VAL A 201 0.25 -13.17 -30.82
CA VAL A 201 -0.92 -12.38 -31.26
C VAL A 201 -0.49 -11.25 -32.21
N ALA A 202 -1.43 -10.76 -33.03
CA ALA A 202 -1.15 -9.64 -33.93
C ALA A 202 -0.82 -8.35 -33.16
N GLU A 203 0.05 -7.51 -33.72
CA GLU A 203 0.49 -6.24 -33.14
C GLU A 203 -0.70 -5.33 -32.74
N ALA A 204 -1.73 -5.26 -33.58
CA ALA A 204 -2.95 -4.49 -33.30
C ALA A 204 -3.68 -4.98 -32.04
N VAL A 205 -3.64 -6.29 -31.77
CA VAL A 205 -4.22 -6.88 -30.55
C VAL A 205 -3.39 -6.50 -29.34
N VAL A 206 -2.05 -6.52 -29.43
CA VAL A 206 -1.16 -6.07 -28.35
C VAL A 206 -1.46 -4.61 -27.97
N LYS A 207 -1.52 -3.71 -28.96
CA LYS A 207 -1.83 -2.29 -28.74
C LYS A 207 -3.14 -2.10 -27.99
N LYS A 208 -4.19 -2.78 -28.44
CA LYS A 208 -5.52 -2.72 -27.80
C LYS A 208 -5.49 -3.29 -26.37
N GLN A 209 -4.86 -4.43 -26.16
CA GLN A 209 -4.81 -5.09 -24.84
C GLN A 209 -3.97 -4.29 -23.85
N LEU A 210 -2.83 -3.74 -24.28
CA LEU A 210 -2.01 -2.87 -23.45
C LEU A 210 -2.77 -1.58 -23.07
N HIS A 211 -3.48 -0.96 -24.02
CA HIS A 211 -4.32 0.20 -23.72
C HIS A 211 -5.37 -0.13 -22.65
N ASN A 212 -6.09 -1.24 -22.81
CA ASN A 212 -7.11 -1.68 -21.86
C ASN A 212 -6.51 -1.99 -20.47
N LEU A 213 -5.35 -2.66 -20.42
CA LEU A 213 -4.65 -2.93 -19.18
C LEU A 213 -4.20 -1.65 -18.50
N ARG A 214 -3.66 -0.66 -19.23
CA ARG A 214 -3.28 0.64 -18.68
C ARG A 214 -4.47 1.40 -18.11
N GLN A 215 -5.62 1.38 -18.79
CA GLN A 215 -6.86 1.97 -18.27
C GLN A 215 -7.31 1.28 -16.98
N ARG A 216 -7.31 -0.06 -16.97
CA ARG A 216 -7.70 -0.81 -15.77
C ARG A 216 -6.73 -0.63 -14.61
N TYR A 217 -5.43 -0.64 -14.89
CA TYR A 217 -4.37 -0.36 -13.93
C TYR A 217 -4.54 1.01 -13.27
N ARG A 218 -4.75 2.07 -14.07
CA ARG A 218 -5.01 3.43 -13.54
C ARG A 218 -6.26 3.48 -12.68
N TRP A 219 -7.33 2.79 -13.09
CA TRP A 219 -8.54 2.71 -12.29
C TRP A 219 -8.30 2.01 -10.95
N LEU A 220 -7.61 0.87 -10.94
CA LEU A 220 -7.26 0.15 -9.71
C LEU A 220 -6.36 0.99 -8.80
N LEU A 221 -5.36 1.67 -9.35
CA LEU A 221 -4.48 2.55 -8.58
C LEU A 221 -5.27 3.71 -7.95
N ARG A 222 -6.18 4.34 -8.70
CA ARG A 222 -7.06 5.38 -8.14
C ARG A 222 -7.95 4.84 -7.03
N GLU A 223 -8.47 3.63 -7.20
CA GLU A 223 -9.29 2.97 -6.18
C GLU A 223 -8.50 2.65 -4.91
N GLU A 224 -7.26 2.15 -5.04
CA GLU A 224 -6.35 1.94 -3.91
C GLU A 224 -6.10 3.24 -3.14
N VAL A 225 -5.83 4.35 -3.83
CA VAL A 225 -5.64 5.66 -3.18
C VAL A 225 -6.95 6.17 -2.58
N ALA A 226 -8.08 5.98 -3.26
CA ALA A 226 -9.40 6.37 -2.76
C ALA A 226 -9.75 5.66 -1.44
N HIS A 227 -9.32 4.41 -1.25
CA HIS A 227 -9.45 3.71 0.03
C HIS A 227 -8.54 4.24 1.15
N THR A 228 -7.67 5.19 0.86
CA THR A 228 -6.73 5.79 1.83
C THR A 228 -6.97 7.29 2.06
N VAL A 229 -7.98 7.86 1.41
CA VAL A 229 -8.38 9.25 1.60
C VAL A 229 -9.82 9.32 2.03
N GLU A 230 -10.13 10.30 2.87
CA GLU A 230 -11.49 10.52 3.33
C GLU A 230 -12.33 11.27 2.29
N ASN A 231 -11.77 12.33 1.71
CA ASN A 231 -12.44 13.13 0.69
C ASN A 231 -12.02 12.65 -0.72
N PRO A 232 -12.97 12.26 -1.58
CA PRO A 232 -12.68 11.90 -2.97
C PRO A 232 -11.93 12.98 -3.76
N ALA A 233 -12.08 14.26 -3.39
CA ALA A 233 -11.35 15.36 -4.01
C ALA A 233 -9.83 15.29 -3.78
N ASP A 234 -9.38 14.62 -2.71
CA ASP A 234 -7.96 14.52 -2.36
C ASP A 234 -7.22 13.42 -3.14
N VAL A 235 -7.94 12.57 -3.89
CA VAL A 235 -7.36 11.43 -4.62
C VAL A 235 -6.31 11.88 -5.62
N ASP A 236 -6.62 12.90 -6.42
CA ASP A 236 -5.70 13.40 -7.45
C ASP A 236 -4.43 14.01 -6.84
N ASP A 237 -4.58 14.71 -5.73
CA ASP A 237 -3.46 15.32 -5.03
C ASP A 237 -2.56 14.27 -4.36
N GLU A 238 -3.15 13.22 -3.80
CA GLU A 238 -2.37 12.12 -3.22
C GLU A 238 -1.67 11.29 -4.31
N ILE A 239 -2.31 11.03 -5.45
CA ILE A 239 -1.64 10.38 -6.59
C ILE A 239 -0.43 11.20 -7.05
N ARG A 240 -0.58 12.53 -7.19
CA ARG A 240 0.54 13.40 -7.55
C ARG A 240 1.68 13.32 -6.55
N HIS A 241 1.38 13.28 -5.25
CA HIS A 241 2.38 13.10 -4.19
C HIS A 241 3.12 11.78 -4.32
N LEU A 242 2.41 10.66 -4.51
CA LEU A 242 3.00 9.34 -4.64
C LEU A 242 3.85 9.20 -5.91
N CYS A 243 3.41 9.77 -7.03
CA CYS A 243 4.21 9.84 -8.25
C CYS A 243 5.51 10.62 -8.04
N ALA A 244 5.46 11.76 -7.34
CA ALA A 244 6.65 12.54 -7.02
C ALA A 244 7.61 11.78 -6.08
N ALA A 245 7.08 10.99 -5.14
CA ALA A 245 7.89 10.14 -4.27
C ALA A 245 8.63 9.06 -5.08
N LEU A 246 7.95 8.39 -6.01
CA LEU A 246 8.56 7.39 -6.90
C LEU A 246 9.61 8.01 -7.83
N ALA A 247 9.31 9.15 -8.44
CA ALA A 247 10.22 9.84 -9.37
C ALA A 247 11.51 10.33 -8.69
N ALA A 248 11.45 10.65 -7.39
CA ALA A 248 12.63 11.07 -6.64
C ALA A 248 13.59 9.91 -6.29
N ALA A 249 13.17 8.67 -6.49
CA ALA A 249 13.93 7.46 -6.17
C ALA A 249 14.39 6.66 -7.40
N ALA A 250 13.92 7.06 -8.59
CA ALA A 250 14.34 6.53 -9.89
C ALA A 250 15.64 7.22 -10.35
#